data_AF-A0A2V5VU63-F1
#
_entry.id   AF-A0A2V5VU63-F1
#
_cell.length_a   1.000
_cell.length_b   1.000
_cell.length_c   1.000
_cell.angle_alpha   90.00
_cell.angle_beta   90.00
_cell.angle_gamma   90.00
#
_symmetry.space_group_name_H-M   'P 1'
#
loop_
_entity.id
_entity.type
_entity.pdbx_description
1 polymer ?
#
loop_
_entity_poly.entity_id
_entity_poly.type
_entity_poly.pdbx_seq_one_letter_code
_entity_poly.pdbx_strand_id
1 'polypeptide(L)'
;MDKMNKYKQNNHKAGGANRRGRRTKVNFRARTGQSARTVTPLAKTPTVQILTISNVPSDILEAIDELAARQDRSRSSFVRRELQRTVAEYEAKEALSKSR
;
A
#
# COMPACT_ATOMS: atom_id res chain seq x y z
N MET A 1 44.12 -25.06 -21.95
CA MET A 1 42.75 -25.05 -22.49
C MET A 1 41.84 -25.71 -21.47
N ASP A 2 41.35 -24.91 -20.53
CA ASP A 2 40.39 -25.28 -19.49
C ASP A 2 38.96 -25.27 -20.02
N LYS A 3 38.15 -26.28 -19.70
CA LYS A 3 36.68 -26.14 -19.57
C LYS A 3 36.18 -26.92 -18.37
N MET A 4 36.08 -26.19 -17.26
CA MET A 4 35.55 -26.58 -15.96
C MET A 4 34.01 -26.56 -15.99
N ASN A 5 33.35 -27.71 -15.81
CA ASN A 5 31.89 -27.79 -15.72
C ASN A 5 31.44 -27.79 -14.24
N LYS A 6 31.08 -26.60 -13.73
CA LYS A 6 30.37 -26.40 -12.46
C LYS A 6 28.90 -26.70 -12.70
N TYR A 7 28.32 -27.72 -12.06
CA TYR A 7 26.94 -27.76 -11.52
C TYR A 7 26.68 -29.15 -10.92
N LYS A 8 27.28 -29.43 -9.75
CA LYS A 8 26.83 -30.53 -8.87
C LYS A 8 26.06 -29.89 -7.73
N GLN A 9 24.74 -29.92 -7.83
CA GLN A 9 23.84 -29.42 -6.79
C GLN A 9 23.79 -30.44 -5.65
N ASN A 10 24.29 -30.02 -4.50
CA ASN A 10 24.09 -30.66 -3.22
C ASN A 10 22.66 -30.34 -2.74
N ASN A 11 22.01 -31.26 -2.03
CA ASN A 11 21.34 -30.96 -0.76
C ASN A 11 20.76 -32.23 -0.12
N HIS A 12 21.44 -32.66 0.95
CA HIS A 12 21.01 -33.70 1.86
C HIS A 12 19.78 -33.23 2.65
N LYS A 13 18.68 -33.99 2.61
CA LYS A 13 17.61 -33.87 3.62
C LYS A 13 17.73 -35.03 4.61
N ALA A 14 18.28 -34.73 5.77
CA ALA A 14 18.24 -35.58 6.96
C ALA A 14 17.14 -35.10 7.90
N GLY A 15 16.55 -36.02 8.67
CA GLY A 15 15.81 -35.70 9.88
C GLY A 15 14.42 -36.35 9.95
N GLY A 16 14.34 -37.50 10.61
CA GLY A 16 13.12 -38.29 10.78
C GLY A 16 12.15 -37.76 11.84
N ALA A 17 10.95 -38.36 11.88
CA ALA A 17 10.10 -38.40 13.07
C ALA A 17 8.99 -39.46 12.89
N ASN A 18 9.18 -40.59 13.56
CA ASN A 18 8.09 -41.51 13.89
C ASN A 18 7.16 -40.81 14.90
N ARG A 19 5.83 -40.93 14.77
CA ARG A 19 4.87 -41.15 15.90
C ARG A 19 3.41 -41.09 15.47
N ARG A 20 2.87 -42.30 15.27
CA ARG A 20 1.54 -42.80 15.66
C ARG A 20 0.80 -41.87 16.66
N GLY A 21 -0.36 -41.36 16.27
CA GLY A 21 -1.23 -40.55 17.14
C GLY A 21 -2.70 -40.50 16.68
N ARG A 22 -3.50 -41.41 17.25
CA ARG A 22 -4.97 -41.40 17.43
C ARG A 22 -5.84 -40.51 16.51
N ARG A 23 -6.62 -41.16 15.63
CA ARG A 23 -7.90 -40.63 15.13
C ARG A 23 -8.91 -40.55 16.28
N THR A 24 -9.16 -39.34 16.80
CA THR A 24 -10.37 -39.05 17.58
C THR A 24 -11.39 -38.38 16.65
N LYS A 25 -12.56 -39.03 16.50
CA LYS A 25 -13.75 -38.49 15.83
C LYS A 25 -14.12 -37.15 16.48
N VAL A 26 -13.91 -36.05 15.77
CA VAL A 26 -14.46 -34.75 16.16
C VAL A 26 -15.90 -34.72 15.65
N ASN A 27 -16.86 -34.86 16.57
CA ASN A 27 -18.28 -34.77 16.27
C ASN A 27 -18.59 -33.35 15.77
N PHE A 28 -18.93 -33.21 14.49
CA PHE A 28 -19.45 -31.97 13.90
C PHE A 28 -20.85 -31.72 14.44
N ARG A 29 -20.93 -31.04 15.58
CA ARG A 29 -22.18 -30.50 16.10
C ARG A 29 -22.46 -29.21 15.32
N ALA A 30 -23.25 -29.32 14.25
CA ALA A 30 -23.76 -28.18 13.51
C ALA A 30 -24.64 -27.32 14.44
N ARG A 31 -24.05 -26.29 15.05
CA ARG A 31 -24.80 -25.22 15.69
C ARG A 31 -25.36 -24.34 14.58
N THR A 32 -26.65 -24.46 14.36
CA THR A 32 -27.51 -23.47 13.73
C THR A 32 -27.30 -22.12 14.43
N GLY A 33 -26.53 -21.25 13.79
CA GLY A 33 -26.31 -19.87 14.20
C GLY A 33 -26.42 -19.01 12.96
N GLN A 34 -27.48 -18.22 12.91
CA GLN A 34 -27.81 -17.24 11.88
C GLN A 34 -26.56 -16.70 11.17
N SER A 35 -26.46 -16.98 9.87
CA SER A 35 -25.65 -16.15 8.98
C SER A 35 -26.31 -14.78 8.96
N ALA A 36 -25.96 -13.94 9.93
CA ALA A 36 -26.14 -12.51 9.78
C ALA A 36 -25.43 -12.18 8.47
N ARG A 37 -26.20 -11.81 7.44
CA ARG A 37 -25.66 -11.18 6.24
C ARG A 37 -24.91 -9.96 6.73
N THR A 38 -23.61 -10.10 6.95
CA THR A 38 -22.71 -8.98 7.02
C THR A 38 -22.81 -8.36 5.64
N VAL A 39 -23.66 -7.34 5.51
CA VAL A 39 -23.60 -6.43 4.38
C VAL A 39 -22.21 -5.84 4.47
N THR A 40 -21.28 -6.36 3.67
CA THR A 40 -19.98 -5.76 3.50
C THR A 40 -20.28 -4.31 3.13
N PRO A 41 -19.91 -3.32 3.95
CA PRO A 41 -20.08 -1.94 3.52
C PRO A 41 -19.35 -1.83 2.19
N LEU A 42 -20.07 -1.36 1.17
CA LEU A 42 -19.51 -1.11 -0.16
C LEU A 42 -18.19 -0.38 0.07
N ALA A 43 -17.07 -1.05 -0.22
CA ALA A 43 -15.75 -0.48 -0.03
C ALA A 43 -15.79 0.87 -0.74
N LYS A 44 -15.67 1.97 0.02
CA LYS A 44 -15.72 3.32 -0.54
C LYS A 44 -14.71 3.33 -1.68
N THR A 45 -15.22 3.37 -2.91
CA THR A 45 -14.35 3.48 -4.08
C THR A 45 -13.55 4.76 -3.88
N PRO A 46 -12.22 4.71 -3.99
CA PRO A 46 -11.44 5.93 -3.84
C PRO A 46 -11.91 6.91 -4.91
N THR A 47 -12.47 8.04 -4.49
CA THR A 47 -12.80 9.14 -5.40
C THR A 47 -11.50 9.77 -5.85
N VAL A 48 -10.92 9.26 -6.94
CA VAL A 48 -9.74 9.86 -7.56
C VAL A 48 -10.23 11.02 -8.43
N GLN A 49 -10.09 12.25 -7.94
CA GLN A 49 -10.29 13.43 -8.77
C GLN A 49 -9.00 13.72 -9.54
N ILE A 50 -9.11 13.84 -10.87
CA ILE A 50 -8.01 14.26 -11.74
C ILE A 50 -8.14 15.76 -11.95
N LEU A 51 -7.11 16.51 -11.54
CA LEU A 51 -7.03 17.96 -11.74
C LEU A 51 -6.04 18.25 -12.86
N THR A 52 -6.51 18.84 -13.94
CA THR A 52 -5.65 19.34 -15.01
C THR A 52 -5.26 20.78 -14.69
N ILE A 53 -3.95 21.03 -14.53
CA ILE A 53 -3.40 22.37 -14.34
C ILE A 53 -2.76 22.79 -15.67
N SER A 54 -3.37 23.76 -16.35
CA SER A 54 -2.87 24.31 -17.59
C SER A 54 -2.04 25.58 -17.35
N ASN A 55 -1.27 25.98 -18.36
CA ASN A 55 -0.52 27.23 -18.38
C ASN A 55 0.53 27.35 -17.26
N VAL A 56 1.12 26.23 -16.82
CA VAL A 56 2.24 26.26 -15.87
C VAL A 56 3.50 26.71 -16.61
N PRO A 57 4.16 27.80 -16.18
CA PRO A 57 5.45 28.20 -16.73
C PRO A 57 6.49 27.08 -16.68
N SER A 58 7.37 27.03 -17.69
CA SER A 58 8.33 25.92 -17.85
C SER A 58 9.34 25.85 -16.71
N ASP A 59 9.79 26.99 -16.21
CA ASP A 59 10.67 27.12 -15.05
C ASP A 59 10.04 26.53 -13.78
N ILE A 60 8.74 26.74 -13.58
CA ILE A 60 8.01 26.14 -12.45
C ILE A 60 7.89 24.62 -12.63
N LEU A 61 7.62 24.13 -13.85
CA LEU A 61 7.56 22.69 -14.11
C LEU A 61 8.91 22.02 -13.84
N GLU A 62 10.01 22.64 -14.28
CA GLU A 62 11.37 22.15 -14.05
C GLU A 62 11.72 22.14 -12.56
N ALA A 63 11.40 23.21 -11.84
CA ALA A 63 11.62 23.27 -10.39
C ALA A 63 10.82 22.19 -9.65
N ILE A 64 9.58 21.90 -10.07
CA ILE A 64 8.79 20.81 -9.49
C ILE A 64 9.47 19.45 -9.74
N ASP A 65 9.96 19.22 -10.95
CA ASP A 65 10.65 17.97 -11.29
C ASP A 65 11.92 17.78 -10.47
N GLU A 66 12.72 18.83 -10.33
CA GLU A 66 13.93 18.81 -9.53
C GLU A 66 13.62 18.52 -8.05
N LEU A 67 12.65 19.22 -7.47
CA LEU A 67 12.25 19.02 -6.07
C LEU A 67 11.66 17.64 -5.83
N ALA A 68 10.90 17.10 -6.79
CA ALA A 68 10.35 15.75 -6.71
C ALA A 68 11.47 14.69 -6.77
N ALA A 69 12.44 14.86 -7.68
CA ALA A 69 13.58 13.97 -7.83
C ALA A 69 14.47 13.94 -6.57
N ARG A 70 14.71 15.11 -5.94
CA ARG A 70 15.46 15.21 -4.68
C ARG A 70 14.82 14.43 -3.53
N GLN A 71 13.52 14.15 -3.61
CA GLN A 71 12.77 13.39 -2.60
C GLN A 71 12.48 11.94 -3.02
N ASP A 72 13.00 11.50 -4.17
CA ASP A 72 12.67 10.21 -4.78
C ASP A 72 11.16 9.99 -4.94
N ARG A 73 10.46 11.03 -5.43
CA ARG A 73 9.00 11.04 -5.62
C ARG A 73 8.64 11.30 -7.06
N SER A 74 7.47 10.78 -7.46
CA SER A 74 6.84 11.21 -8.71
C SER A 74 6.30 12.64 -8.60
N ARG A 75 6.26 13.36 -9.72
CA ARG A 75 5.68 14.71 -9.85
C ARG A 75 4.30 14.80 -9.20
N SER A 76 3.39 13.86 -9.52
CA SER A 76 2.02 13.84 -8.97
C SER A 76 1.97 13.57 -7.46
N SER A 77 2.89 12.74 -6.93
CA SER A 77 2.98 12.49 -5.49
C SER A 77 3.46 13.74 -4.74
N PHE A 78 4.47 14.41 -5.29
CA PHE A 78 4.98 15.66 -4.77
C PHE A 78 3.89 16.75 -4.74
N VAL A 79 3.25 17.02 -5.88
CA VAL A 79 2.17 18.02 -5.98
C VAL A 79 1.01 17.71 -5.04
N ARG A 80 0.60 16.43 -4.92
CA ARG A 80 -0.47 16.03 -3.99
C ARG A 80 -0.13 16.35 -2.53
N ARG A 81 1.10 16.05 -2.10
CA ARG A 81 1.56 16.30 -0.73
C ARG A 81 1.58 17.80 -0.41
N GLU A 82 2.13 18.61 -1.31
CA GLU A 82 2.21 20.06 -1.11
C GLU A 82 0.83 20.74 -1.18
N LEU A 83 -0.07 20.23 -2.03
CA LEU A 83 -1.47 20.69 -2.05
C LEU A 83 -2.17 20.40 -0.72
N GLN A 84 -2.04 19.17 -0.20
CA GLN A 84 -2.63 18.79 1.10
C GLN A 84 -2.10 19.67 2.24
N ARG A 85 -0.79 19.93 2.26
CA ARG A 85 -0.17 20.81 3.23
C ARG A 85 -0.74 22.23 3.16
N THR A 86 -0.83 22.79 1.96
CA THR A 86 -1.32 24.16 1.75
C THR A 86 -2.79 24.31 2.14
N VAL A 87 -3.63 23.33 1.78
CA VAL A 87 -5.05 23.31 2.15
C VAL A 87 -5.21 23.25 3.67
N ALA A 88 -4.47 22.37 4.35
CA ALA A 88 -4.52 22.29 5.81
C ALA A 88 -4.07 23.59 6.50
N GLU A 89 -3.02 24.24 5.99
CA GLU A 89 -2.56 25.53 6.50
C GLU A 89 -3.58 26.65 6.26
N TYR A 90 -4.28 26.64 5.12
CA TYR A 90 -5.35 27.59 4.82
C TYR A 90 -6.55 27.40 5.74
N GLU A 91 -7.03 26.17 5.91
CA GLU A 91 -8.13 25.82 6.81
C GLU A 91 -7.83 26.18 8.27
N ALA A 92 -6.60 25.94 8.72
CA ALA A 92 -6.17 26.33 10.07
C ALA A 92 -6.20 27.85 10.28
N LYS A 93 -5.79 28.63 9.28
CA LYS A 93 -5.84 30.11 9.32
C LYS A 93 -7.28 30.64 9.30
N GLU A 94 -8.13 30.07 8.45
CA GLU A 94 -9.56 30.39 8.41
C GLU A 94 -10.23 30.13 9.76
N ALA A 95 -9.99 28.98 10.37
CA ALA A 95 -10.55 28.64 11.68
C ALA A 95 -10.16 29.66 12.76
N LEU A 96 -8.89 30.08 12.80
CA LEU A 96 -8.40 31.07 13.75
C LEU A 96 -9.01 32.47 13.51
N SER A 97 -9.25 32.83 12.24
CA SER A 97 -9.88 34.11 11.90
C SER A 97 -11.36 34.18 12.28
N LYS A 98 -12.07 33.04 12.25
CA LYS A 98 -13.50 32.94 12.59
C LYS A 98 -13.79 32.84 14.09
N SER A 99 -12.77 32.59 14.91
CA SER A 99 -12.89 32.49 16.37
C SER A 99 -12.58 33.79 17.11
N ARG A 100 -12.30 34.88 16.39
CA ARG A 100 -12.07 36.23 16.94
C ARG A 100 -13.27 37.12 16.64
#